data_AF-A0A7J8PHE1-F1
#
_entry.id   AF-A0A7J8PHE1-F1
#
_cell.length_a   1.000
_cell.length_b   1.000
_cell.length_c   1.000
_cell.angle_alpha   90.00
_cell.angle_beta   90.00
_cell.angle_gamma   90.00
#
_symmetry.space_group_name_H-M   'P 1'
#
loop_
_entity.id
_entity.type
_entity.pdbx_description
1 polymer ?
#
loop_
_entity_poly.entity_id
_entity_poly.type
_entity_poly.pdbx_seq_one_letter_code
_entity_poly.pdbx_strand_id
1 'polypeptide(L)'
;METARCWLNKLKSKDKLRPSKKKEAANGKEGSKPPASEEAPSKVTKQRVEAAKQYIENHYKKQMKSLQERKERRDILEKKLADAEVSEEEQNNLLKCFEKKETEYMRLQRHKMGADDFEPLTMIGKGAFGE
;
A
#
# COMPACT_ATOMS: atom_id res chain seq x y z
N MET A 1 -12.94 14.99 13.61
CA MET A 1 -12.56 14.13 12.46
C MET A 1 -12.26 15.01 11.24
N GLU A 2 -11.03 15.53 11.08
CA GLU A 2 -10.77 16.53 10.01
C GLU A 2 -9.49 16.32 9.20
N THR A 3 -8.58 15.44 9.63
CA THR A 3 -7.28 15.20 8.98
C THR A 3 -7.38 14.65 7.55
N ALA A 4 -8.49 13.99 7.19
CA ALA A 4 -8.70 13.40 5.87
C ALA A 4 -8.88 14.42 4.72
N ARG A 5 -9.19 15.69 5.00
CA ARG A 5 -9.51 16.69 3.96
C ARG A 5 -8.28 17.40 3.36
N CYS A 6 -7.09 17.31 3.97
CA CYS A 6 -5.91 18.05 3.51
C CYS A 6 -5.25 17.51 2.22
N TRP A 7 -5.40 16.22 1.90
CA TRP A 7 -4.68 15.63 0.76
C TRP A 7 -5.24 16.07 -0.60
N LEU A 8 -6.56 16.21 -0.72
CA LEU A 8 -7.24 16.45 -2.01
C LEU A 8 -6.97 17.85 -2.58
N ASN A 9 -6.85 18.88 -1.73
CA ASN A 9 -6.65 20.26 -2.18
C ASN A 9 -5.26 20.50 -2.80
N LYS A 10 -4.24 19.70 -2.43
CA LYS A 10 -2.87 19.91 -2.90
C LYS A 10 -2.65 19.52 -4.37
N LEU A 11 -3.55 18.72 -4.95
CA LEU A 11 -3.52 18.32 -6.36
C LEU A 11 -4.12 19.38 -7.30
N LYS A 12 -4.98 20.28 -6.79
CA LYS A 12 -5.65 21.33 -7.59
C LYS A 12 -4.80 22.58 -7.83
N SER A 13 -3.64 22.70 -7.17
CA SER A 13 -2.86 23.95 -7.12
C SER A 13 -1.64 24.00 -8.04
N LYS A 14 -1.35 22.95 -8.82
CA LYS A 14 -0.08 22.82 -9.57
C LYS A 14 -0.22 22.88 -11.10
N ASP A 15 -1.27 23.52 -11.61
CA ASP A 15 -1.40 23.89 -13.03
C ASP A 15 -1.75 25.38 -13.18
N LYS A 16 -0.71 26.23 -13.21
CA LYS A 16 -0.80 27.63 -13.68
C LYS A 16 0.40 27.97 -14.57
N LEU A 17 0.29 27.59 -15.84
CA LEU A 17 1.15 28.07 -16.92
C LEU A 17 0.63 29.42 -17.47
N ARG A 18 1.54 30.30 -17.89
CA ARG A 18 1.24 31.61 -18.47
C ARG A 18 0.84 31.46 -19.95
N PRO A 19 -0.17 32.18 -20.46
CA PRO A 19 -0.48 32.19 -21.90
C PRO A 19 0.15 33.39 -22.63
N SER A 20 0.69 33.15 -23.82
CA SER A 20 1.03 34.19 -24.82
C SER A 20 -0.03 34.23 -25.92
N LYS A 21 -0.33 35.44 -26.42
CA LYS A 21 -1.52 35.74 -27.25
C LYS A 21 -1.38 35.26 -28.71
N LYS A 22 -2.47 34.73 -29.27
CA LYS A 22 -2.97 35.15 -30.60
C LYS A 22 -4.47 34.86 -30.75
N LYS A 23 -5.21 35.83 -31.31
CA LYS A 23 -6.58 35.68 -31.83
C LYS A 23 -6.51 35.46 -33.37
N GLU A 24 -7.56 35.41 -34.20
CA GLU A 24 -9.04 35.26 -34.11
C GLU A 24 -9.41 33.93 -34.84
N ALA A 25 -10.65 33.43 -34.98
CA ALA A 25 -11.99 34.03 -34.92
C ALA A 25 -13.04 33.03 -34.35
N ALA A 26 -14.30 33.10 -34.81
CA ALA A 26 -15.42 32.27 -34.36
C ALA A 26 -16.12 31.52 -35.53
N ASN A 27 -16.63 30.31 -35.27
CA ASN A 27 -17.99 29.93 -35.67
C ASN A 27 -18.45 28.70 -34.85
N GLY A 28 -19.72 28.69 -34.44
CA GLY A 28 -20.32 27.55 -33.74
C GLY A 28 -20.90 26.54 -34.73
N LYS A 29 -20.73 25.25 -34.45
CA LYS A 29 -21.56 24.21 -35.06
C LYS A 29 -21.67 22.99 -34.14
N GLU A 30 -22.85 22.81 -33.55
CA GLU A 30 -23.25 21.54 -32.97
C GLU A 30 -23.16 20.43 -34.03
N GLY A 31 -22.72 19.25 -33.59
CA GLY A 31 -22.46 18.13 -34.50
C GLY A 31 -22.12 16.88 -33.72
N SER A 32 -23.15 16.18 -33.23
CA SER A 32 -23.04 14.90 -32.56
C SER A 32 -22.20 13.92 -33.39
N LYS A 33 -21.05 13.51 -32.84
CA LYS A 33 -20.24 12.42 -33.41
C LYS A 33 -19.85 11.47 -32.27
N PRO A 34 -20.28 10.20 -32.29
CA PRO A 34 -19.82 9.23 -31.31
C PRO A 34 -18.31 9.00 -31.52
N PRO A 35 -17.48 9.00 -30.47
CA PRO A 35 -16.05 8.70 -30.58
C PRO A 35 -15.84 7.18 -30.73
N ALA A 36 -16.28 6.64 -31.86
CA ALA A 36 -15.96 5.29 -32.30
C ALA A 36 -14.53 5.25 -32.86
N SER A 37 -13.55 5.27 -31.96
CA SER A 37 -12.18 4.85 -32.25
C SER A 37 -11.58 4.23 -31.00
N GLU A 38 -11.95 2.96 -30.74
CA GLU A 38 -11.18 2.09 -29.85
C GLU A 38 -9.84 1.77 -30.51
N GLU A 39 -8.90 2.71 -30.42
CA GLU A 39 -7.52 2.48 -30.80
C GLU A 39 -6.94 1.47 -29.81
N ALA A 40 -6.63 0.26 -30.31
CA ALA A 40 -6.31 -0.87 -29.45
C ALA A 40 -5.13 -0.55 -28.52
N PRO A 41 -5.28 -0.68 -27.18
CA PRO A 41 -4.27 -0.17 -26.25
C PRO A 41 -2.92 -0.86 -26.43
N SER A 42 -1.84 -0.07 -26.31
CA SER A 42 -0.47 -0.52 -26.52
C SER A 42 -0.13 -1.76 -25.68
N LYS A 43 0.81 -2.59 -26.15
CA LYS A 43 1.28 -3.78 -25.41
C LYS A 43 1.75 -3.42 -23.99
N VAL A 44 2.46 -2.31 -23.83
CA VAL A 44 2.93 -1.79 -22.53
C VAL A 44 1.75 -1.39 -21.63
N THR A 45 0.72 -0.76 -22.20
CA THR A 45 -0.52 -0.43 -21.46
C THR A 45 -1.22 -1.69 -20.97
N LYS A 46 -1.36 -2.71 -21.83
CA LYS A 46 -1.97 -4.00 -21.47
C LYS A 46 -1.22 -4.70 -20.33
N GLN A 47 0.11 -4.78 -20.41
CA GLN A 47 0.95 -5.32 -19.33
C GLN A 47 0.80 -4.56 -18.01
N ARG A 48 0.74 -3.22 -18.05
CA ARG A 48 0.53 -2.39 -16.84
C ARG A 48 -0.87 -2.61 -16.24
N VAL A 49 -1.90 -2.75 -17.07
CA VAL A 49 -3.27 -3.05 -16.62
C VAL A 49 -3.33 -4.42 -15.95
N GLU A 50 -2.68 -5.43 -16.54
CA GLU A 50 -2.62 -6.78 -15.96
C GLU A 50 -1.86 -6.80 -14.63
N ALA A 51 -0.67 -6.17 -14.56
CA ALA A 51 0.10 -6.05 -13.33
C ALA A 51 -0.67 -5.29 -12.24
N ALA A 52 -1.39 -4.21 -12.59
CA ALA A 52 -2.23 -3.47 -11.66
C ALA A 52 -3.41 -4.31 -11.15
N LYS A 53 -4.08 -5.07 -12.03
CA LYS A 53 -5.16 -6.00 -11.65
C LYS A 53 -4.65 -7.05 -10.66
N GLN A 54 -3.55 -7.74 -11.00
CA GLN A 54 -2.92 -8.73 -10.14
C GLN A 54 -2.48 -8.14 -8.80
N TYR A 55 -1.91 -6.92 -8.79
CA TYR A 55 -1.53 -6.21 -7.57
C TYR A 55 -2.75 -5.94 -6.66
N ILE A 56 -3.84 -5.40 -7.21
CA ILE A 56 -5.06 -5.07 -6.46
C ILE A 56 -5.69 -6.34 -5.88
N GLU A 57 -5.86 -7.39 -6.68
CA GLU A 57 -6.39 -8.67 -6.21
C GLU A 57 -5.54 -9.25 -5.06
N ASN A 58 -4.21 -9.29 -5.25
CA ASN A 58 -3.30 -9.83 -4.25
C ASN A 58 -3.24 -8.96 -2.99
N HIS A 59 -3.39 -7.64 -3.11
CA HIS A 59 -3.43 -6.72 -1.98
C HIS A 59 -4.64 -6.99 -1.08
N TYR A 60 -5.84 -7.12 -1.64
CA TYR A 60 -7.04 -7.43 -0.85
C TYR A 60 -7.03 -8.87 -0.31
N LYS A 61 -6.60 -9.86 -1.10
CA LYS A 61 -6.43 -11.26 -0.63
C LYS A 61 -5.48 -11.33 0.58
N LYS A 62 -4.34 -10.63 0.53
CA LYS A 62 -3.37 -10.54 1.64
C LYS A 62 -3.93 -9.80 2.86
N GLN A 63 -4.66 -8.70 2.68
CA GLN A 63 -5.29 -7.98 3.79
C GLN A 63 -6.33 -8.83 4.51
N MET A 64 -7.23 -9.50 3.79
CA MET A 64 -8.24 -10.37 4.40
C MET A 64 -7.59 -11.53 5.17
N LYS A 65 -6.58 -12.17 4.58
CA LYS A 65 -5.80 -13.23 5.26
C LYS A 65 -5.13 -12.71 6.53
N SER A 66 -4.46 -11.55 6.48
CA SER A 66 -3.79 -10.96 7.65
C SER A 66 -4.75 -10.58 8.78
N LEU A 67 -5.96 -10.09 8.45
CA LEU A 67 -7.01 -9.82 9.44
C LEU A 67 -7.53 -11.10 10.08
N GLN A 68 -7.69 -12.17 9.30
CA GLN A 68 -8.14 -13.47 9.79
C GLN A 68 -7.09 -14.12 10.70
N GLU A 69 -5.83 -14.18 10.27
CA GLU A 69 -4.71 -14.68 11.08
C GLU A 69 -4.57 -13.91 12.41
N ARG A 70 -4.77 -12.58 12.40
CA ARG A 70 -4.72 -11.77 13.63
C ARG A 70 -5.85 -12.10 14.61
N LYS A 71 -7.05 -12.44 14.12
CA LYS A 71 -8.14 -12.95 14.98
C LYS A 71 -7.78 -14.31 15.55
N GLU A 72 -7.38 -15.25 14.70
CA GLU A 72 -7.01 -16.61 15.11
C GLU A 72 -5.91 -16.63 16.17
N ARG A 73 -4.87 -15.77 16.04
CA ARG A 73 -3.83 -15.62 17.05
C ARG A 73 -4.37 -15.11 18.40
N ARG A 74 -5.36 -14.22 18.39
CA ARG A 74 -6.06 -13.74 19.60
C ARG A 74 -6.94 -14.84 20.19
N ASP A 75 -7.76 -15.50 19.38
CA ASP A 75 -8.67 -16.56 19.81
C ASP A 75 -7.91 -17.74 20.46
N ILE A 76 -6.72 -18.08 19.93
CA ILE A 76 -5.82 -19.08 20.52
C ILE A 76 -5.26 -18.63 21.88
N LEU A 77 -4.95 -17.34 22.04
CA LEU A 77 -4.50 -16.80 23.33
C LEU A 77 -5.64 -16.79 24.35
N GLU A 78 -6.85 -16.35 23.97
CA GLU A 78 -8.00 -16.28 24.86
C GLU A 78 -8.44 -17.67 25.35
N LYS A 79 -8.44 -18.69 24.47
CA LYS A 79 -8.66 -20.08 24.88
C LYS A 79 -7.62 -20.55 25.90
N LYS A 80 -6.33 -20.37 25.61
CA LYS A 80 -5.25 -20.74 26.54
C LYS A 80 -5.31 -20.01 27.88
N LEU A 81 -5.81 -18.78 27.92
CA LEU A 81 -6.01 -18.03 29.16
C LEU A 81 -7.22 -18.56 29.96
N ALA A 82 -8.30 -18.95 29.28
CA ALA A 82 -9.45 -19.60 29.91
C ALA A 82 -9.11 -20.99 30.48
N ASP A 83 -8.26 -21.75 29.79
CA ASP A 83 -7.81 -23.08 30.21
C ASP A 83 -6.82 -23.06 31.39
N ALA A 84 -6.21 -21.90 31.71
CA ALA A 84 -5.01 -21.82 32.56
C ALA A 84 -5.23 -21.25 33.99
N GLU A 85 -6.48 -20.96 34.39
CA GLU A 85 -6.85 -20.47 35.73
C GLU A 85 -5.94 -19.34 36.31
N VAL A 86 -5.44 -18.47 35.42
CA VAL A 86 -4.53 -17.36 35.78
C VAL A 86 -5.29 -16.20 36.44
N SER A 87 -4.59 -15.41 37.25
CA SER A 87 -5.18 -14.20 37.85
C SER A 87 -5.60 -13.18 36.79
N GLU A 88 -6.64 -12.39 37.08
CA GLU A 88 -7.11 -11.34 36.16
C GLU A 88 -6.01 -10.31 35.83
N GLU A 89 -5.11 -10.01 36.78
CA GLU A 89 -3.98 -9.11 36.56
C GLU A 89 -2.98 -9.69 35.55
N GLU A 90 -2.62 -10.96 35.68
CA GLU A 90 -1.74 -11.66 34.75
C GLU A 90 -2.39 -11.80 33.37
N GLN A 91 -3.68 -12.16 33.31
CA GLN A 91 -4.45 -12.23 32.06
C GLN A 91 -4.41 -10.89 31.30
N ASN A 92 -4.68 -9.79 32.01
CA ASN A 92 -4.60 -8.43 31.45
C ASN A 92 -3.19 -8.06 31.00
N ASN A 93 -2.15 -8.48 31.73
CA ASN A 93 -0.76 -8.22 31.36
C ASN A 93 -0.32 -9.04 30.13
N LEU A 94 -0.77 -10.28 29.99
CA LEU A 94 -0.53 -11.11 28.80
C LEU A 94 -1.22 -10.53 27.56
N LEU A 95 -2.46 -10.05 27.68
CA LEU A 95 -3.18 -9.37 26.59
C LEU A 95 -2.44 -8.11 26.13
N LYS A 96 -2.02 -7.23 27.06
CA LYS A 96 -1.20 -6.04 26.73
C LYS A 96 0.12 -6.39 26.05
N CYS A 97 0.75 -7.50 26.44
CA CYS A 97 1.97 -7.99 25.80
C CYS A 97 1.73 -8.52 24.38
N PHE A 98 0.58 -9.17 24.15
CA PHE A 98 0.16 -9.62 22.82
C PHE A 98 -0.13 -8.44 21.88
N GLU A 99 -0.85 -7.40 22.35
CA GLU A 99 -1.11 -6.19 21.57
C GLU A 99 0.17 -5.46 21.14
N LYS A 100 1.16 -5.37 22.04
CA LYS A 100 2.49 -4.84 21.72
C LYS A 100 3.18 -5.66 20.63
N LYS A 101 3.17 -7.01 20.74
CA LYS A 101 3.76 -7.91 19.72
C LYS A 101 3.09 -7.78 18.36
N GLU A 102 1.75 -7.68 18.30
CA GLU A 102 1.01 -7.44 17.05
C GLU A 102 1.35 -6.07 16.43
N THR A 103 1.53 -5.04 17.26
CA THR A 103 1.91 -3.69 16.82
C THR A 103 3.32 -3.68 16.24
N GLU A 104 4.28 -4.35 16.90
CA GLU A 104 5.65 -4.51 16.41
C GLU A 104 5.73 -5.34 15.13
N TYR A 105 4.94 -6.42 15.02
CA TYR A 105 4.82 -7.20 13.78
C TYR A 105 4.38 -6.32 12.60
N MET A 106 3.35 -5.49 12.81
CA MET A 106 2.88 -4.52 11.81
C MET A 106 3.92 -3.43 11.48
N ARG A 107 4.75 -3.01 12.46
CA ARG A 107 5.86 -2.08 12.25
C ARG A 107 6.95 -2.72 11.38
N LEU A 108 7.38 -3.93 11.72
CA LEU A 108 8.36 -4.71 10.95
C LEU A 108 7.90 -4.95 9.51
N GLN A 109 6.62 -5.28 9.29
CA GLN A 109 6.06 -5.48 7.94
C GLN A 109 6.09 -4.22 7.06
N ARG A 110 6.08 -3.02 7.67
CA ARG A 110 6.25 -1.75 6.94
C ARG A 110 7.72 -1.37 6.74
N HIS A 111 8.63 -1.94 7.52
CA HIS A 111 10.06 -1.70 7.42
C HIS A 111 10.60 -2.35 6.15
N LYS A 112 11.33 -1.59 5.33
CA LYS A 112 11.96 -2.08 4.11
C LYS A 112 13.45 -1.88 4.24
N MET A 113 14.16 -2.95 4.62
CA MET A 113 15.62 -2.96 4.63
C MET A 113 16.15 -2.96 3.20
N GLY A 114 17.09 -2.08 2.89
CA GLY A 114 17.94 -2.09 1.70
C GLY A 114 19.38 -2.45 2.06
N ALA A 115 20.27 -2.47 1.06
CA ALA A 115 21.71 -2.63 1.31
C ALA A 115 22.30 -1.42 2.06
N ASP A 116 21.73 -0.23 1.84
CA ASP A 116 22.17 1.05 2.43
C ASP A 116 21.98 1.12 3.95
N ASP A 117 21.20 0.21 4.55
CA ASP A 117 20.98 0.12 6.00
C ASP A 117 22.12 -0.63 6.74
N PHE A 118 23.15 -1.10 6.02
CA PHE A 118 24.23 -1.94 6.55
C PHE A 118 25.60 -1.32 6.27
N GLU A 119 26.50 -1.40 7.25
CA GLU A 119 27.91 -1.05 7.08
C GLU A 119 28.73 -2.30 6.67
N PRO A 120 29.39 -2.31 5.50
CA PRO A 120 30.22 -3.44 5.08
C PRO A 120 31.54 -3.45 5.85
N LEU A 121 31.68 -4.38 6.80
CA LEU A 121 32.87 -4.49 7.66
C LEU A 121 34.09 -5.07 6.91
N THR A 122 33.95 -6.27 6.34
CA THR A 122 35.02 -6.98 5.65
C THR A 122 34.47 -7.91 4.57
N MET A 123 35.15 -7.95 3.42
CA MET A 123 34.90 -8.90 2.34
C MET A 123 35.45 -10.28 2.72
N ILE A 124 34.62 -11.33 2.59
CA ILE A 124 34.98 -12.71 2.98
C ILE A 124 35.45 -13.55 1.77
N GLY A 125 34.97 -13.23 0.57
CA GLY A 125 35.33 -13.89 -0.68
C GLY A 125 34.77 -13.11 -1.87
N LYS A 126 35.02 -13.56 -3.11
CA LYS A 126 34.52 -12.91 -4.33
C LYS A 126 34.21 -13.96 -5.39
N GLY A 127 33.04 -13.86 -6.03
CA GLY A 127 32.50 -14.88 -6.94
C GLY A 127 32.27 -14.38 -8.37
N ALA A 128 31.76 -15.26 -9.24
CA ALA A 128 31.52 -14.94 -10.65
C ALA A 128 30.33 -13.99 -10.90
N PHE A 129 29.41 -13.86 -9.93
CA PHE A 129 28.18 -13.06 -10.04
C PHE A 129 28.07 -11.96 -8.97
N GLY A 130 29.12 -11.73 -8.18
CA GLY A 130 29.11 -10.75 -7.10
C GLY A 130 30.39 -10.75 -6.26
N GLU A 131 30.49 -9.74 -5.41
CA GLU A 131 31.38 -9.65 -4.25
C GLU A 131 30.63 -10.09 -3.00
#